data_AF-D9J2D8-F1
#
_entry.id   AF-D9J2D8-F1
#
_cell.length_a   1.000
_cell.length_b   1.000
_cell.length_c   1.000
_cell.angle_alpha   90.00
_cell.angle_beta   90.00
_cell.angle_gamma   90.00
#
_symmetry.space_group_name_H-M   'P 1'
#
loop_
_entity.id
_entity.type
_entity.pdbx_description
1 polymer ?
#
loop_
_entity_poly.entity_id
_entity_poly.type
_entity_poly.pdbx_seq_one_letter_code
_entity_poly.pdbx_strand_id
1 'polypeptide(L)' 'FILFRKHLHAEVVAANPGLHNNKISGIISSMWRAAPRHVVEEFKALAQKAKEEHAAKYPDYNYQPRRPS' A
#
# COMPACT_ATOMS: atom_id res chain seq x y z
N PHE A 1 -0.53 -0.79 -4.63
CA PHE A 1 0.10 -1.61 -3.57
C PHE A 1 -0.07 -1.04 -2.16
N ILE A 2 0.33 0.19 -1.84
CA ILE A 2 0.29 0.70 -0.45
C ILE A 2 -1.12 0.69 0.17
N LEU A 3 -2.14 1.15 -0.58
CA LEU A 3 -3.54 1.09 -0.12
C LEU A 3 -4.03 -0.36 0.11
N PHE A 4 -3.74 -1.25 -0.84
CA PHE A 4 -4.04 -2.68 -0.73
C PHE A 4 -3.37 -3.32 0.50
N ARG A 5 -2.08 -3.02 0.72
CA ARG A 5 -1.35 -3.48 1.89
C ARG A 5 -2.01 -2.98 3.16
N LYS A 6 -2.34 -1.68 3.25
CA LYS A 6 -2.99 -1.11 4.43
C LYS A 6 -4.31 -1.81 4.75
N HIS A 7 -5.11 -2.12 3.73
CA HIS A 7 -6.38 -2.80 3.88
C HIS A 7 -6.21 -4.22 4.45
N LEU A 8 -5.32 -5.01 3.86
CA LEU A 8 -5.10 -6.41 4.28
C LEU A 8 -4.20 -6.58 5.50
N HIS A 9 -3.41 -5.56 5.88
CA HIS A 9 -2.42 -5.71 6.94
C HIS A 9 -3.05 -6.14 8.28
N ALA A 10 -4.18 -5.53 8.65
CA ALA A 10 -4.88 -5.87 9.89
C ALA A 10 -5.37 -7.33 9.87
N GLU A 11 -5.96 -7.76 8.75
CA GLU A 11 -6.46 -9.11 8.56
C GLU A 11 -5.33 -10.14 8.58
N VAL A 12 -4.23 -9.88 7.86
CA VAL A 12 -3.09 -10.80 7.79
C VAL A 12 -2.39 -10.90 9.14
N VAL A 13 -2.26 -9.81 9.91
CA VAL A 13 -1.72 -9.85 11.27
C VAL A 13 -2.64 -10.60 12.22
N ALA A 14 -3.96 -10.40 12.13
CA ALA A 14 -4.93 -11.12 12.95
C ALA A 14 -4.93 -12.63 12.66
N ALA A 15 -4.81 -13.01 11.38
CA ALA A 15 -4.69 -14.41 10.95
C ALA A 15 -3.33 -15.04 11.29
N ASN A 16 -2.30 -14.22 11.54
CA ASN A 16 -0.93 -14.65 11.78
C ASN A 16 -0.36 -13.97 13.05
N PRO A 17 -0.91 -14.27 14.23
CA PRO A 17 -0.44 -13.66 15.46
C PRO A 17 1.04 -14.03 15.71
N GLY A 18 1.86 -13.03 16.06
CA GLY A 18 3.28 -13.21 16.38
C GLY A 18 4.22 -13.25 15.17
N LEU A 19 3.71 -13.19 13.93
CA LEU A 19 4.55 -13.11 12.74
C LEU A 19 5.15 -11.71 12.58
N HIS A 20 6.45 -11.66 12.31
CA HIS A 20 7.18 -10.42 12.14
C HIS A 20 6.72 -9.67 10.87
N ASN A 21 6.72 -8.33 10.91
CA ASN A 21 6.25 -7.47 9.80
C ASN A 21 6.94 -7.75 8.45
N ASN A 22 8.18 -8.26 8.46
CA ASN A 22 8.88 -8.68 7.24
C ASN A 22 8.15 -9.83 6.53
N LYS A 23 7.68 -10.83 7.29
CA LYS A 23 6.93 -11.96 6.74
C LYS A 23 5.52 -11.55 6.33
N ILE A 24 4.85 -10.72 7.13
CA ILE A 24 3.55 -10.13 6.78
C ILE A 24 3.62 -9.39 5.44
N SER A 25 4.68 -8.59 5.24
CA SER A 25 4.88 -7.85 3.99
C SER A 25 5.15 -8.78 2.81
N GLY A 26 5.87 -9.89 3.01
CA GLY A 26 6.06 -10.93 1.98
C GLY A 26 4.76 -11.63 1.59
N ILE A 27 3.90 -11.96 2.57
CA ILE A 27 2.58 -12.56 2.34
C ILE A 27 1.72 -11.62 1.51
N ILE A 28 1.56 -10.37 1.94
CA ILE A 28 0.74 -9.38 1.24
C ILE A 28 1.27 -9.11 -0.19
N SER A 29 2.59 -9.10 -0.38
CA SER A 29 3.18 -8.95 -1.71
C SER A 29 2.84 -10.13 -2.63
N SER A 30 2.79 -11.34 -2.07
CA SER A 30 2.37 -12.54 -2.80
C SER A 30 0.88 -12.50 -3.13
N MET A 31 0.04 -12.08 -2.17
CA MET A 31 -1.39 -11.87 -2.40
C MET A 31 -1.65 -10.83 -3.49
N TRP A 32 -0.89 -9.73 -3.52
CA TRP A 32 -1.01 -8.72 -4.58
C TRP A 32 -0.69 -9.27 -5.98
N ARG A 33 0.32 -10.16 -6.08
CA ARG A 33 0.67 -10.81 -7.34
C ARG A 33 -0.37 -11.84 -7.79
N ALA A 34 -1.01 -12.51 -6.83
CA ALA A 34 -2.07 -13.49 -7.08
C ALA A 34 -3.46 -12.86 -7.23
N ALA A 35 -3.63 -11.58 -6.86
CA ALA A 35 -4.91 -10.90 -6.90
C ALA A 35 -5.44 -10.79 -8.33
N PRO A 36 -6.77 -10.88 -8.53
CA PRO A 36 -7.38 -10.68 -9.83
C PRO A 36 -7.05 -9.31 -10.41
N ARG A 37 -6.96 -9.22 -11.74
CA ARG A 37 -6.65 -7.95 -12.44
C ARG A 37 -7.62 -6.83 -12.04
N HIS A 38 -8.92 -7.11 -11.92
CA HIS A 38 -9.91 -6.10 -11.55
C HIS A 38 -9.62 -5.47 -10.18
N VAL A 39 -9.24 -6.28 -9.18
CA VAL A 39 -8.87 -5.79 -7.84
C VAL A 39 -7.64 -4.91 -7.93
N VAL A 40 -6.60 -5.39 -8.62
CA VAL A 40 -5.35 -4.63 -8.80
C VAL A 40 -5.61 -3.29 -9.47
N GLU A 41 -6.44 -3.25 -10.51
CA GLU A 41 -6.82 -2.03 -11.23
C GLU A 41 -7.65 -1.08 -10.34
N GLU A 42 -8.61 -1.59 -9.56
CA GLU A 42 -9.38 -0.78 -8.61
C GLU A 42 -8.47 -0.09 -7.58
N PHE A 43 -7.53 -0.84 -6.98
CA PHE A 43 -6.58 -0.27 -6.03
C PHE A 43 -5.57 0.69 -6.69
N LYS A 44 -5.26 0.53 -7.98
CA LYS A 44 -4.48 1.50 -8.74
C LYS A 44 -5.28 2.78 -8.98
N ALA A 45 -6.54 2.67 -9.37
CA ALA A 45 -7.43 3.81 -9.57
C ALA A 45 -7.62 4.61 -8.26
N LEU A 46 -7.82 3.92 -7.13
CA LEU A 46 -7.86 4.54 -5.81
C LEU A 46 -6.55 5.25 -5.46
N ALA A 47 -5.40 4.65 -5.76
CA ALA A 47 -4.11 5.27 -5.52
C ALA A 47 -3.88 6.51 -6.39
N GLN A 48 -4.34 6.46 -7.64
CA GLN A 48 -4.27 7.58 -8.56
C GLN A 48 -5.17 8.74 -8.09
N LYS A 49 -6.40 8.45 -7.69
CA LYS A 49 -7.31 9.45 -7.11
C LYS A 49 -6.73 10.09 -5.86
N ALA A 50 -6.17 9.28 -4.95
CA ALA A 50 -5.52 9.80 -3.74
C ALA A 50 -4.30 10.69 -4.06
N LYS A 51 -3.55 10.35 -5.12
CA LYS A 51 -2.44 11.17 -5.60
C LYS A 51 -2.93 12.51 -6.16
N GLU A 52 -4.00 12.50 -6.95
CA GLU A 52 -4.61 13.71 -7.51
C GLU A 52 -5.19 14.60 -6.42
N GLU A 53 -5.94 14.04 -5.46
CA GLU A 53 -6.44 14.75 -4.29
C GLU A 53 -5.30 15.36 -3.47
N HIS A 54 -4.20 14.62 -3.27
CA HIS A 54 -3.03 15.13 -2.56
C HIS A 54 -2.36 16.28 -3.32
N ALA A 55 -2.17 16.14 -4.63
CA ALA A 55 -1.59 17.19 -5.48
C ALA A 55 -2.46 18.45 -5.52
N ALA A 56 -3.79 18.30 -5.58
CA ALA A 56 -4.73 19.42 -5.53
C ALA A 56 -4.73 20.11 -4.17
N LYS A 57 -4.65 19.33 -3.07
CA LYS A 57 -4.64 19.85 -1.70
C LYS A 57 -3.30 20.48 -1.32
N TYR A 58 -2.21 19.99 -1.90
CA TYR A 58 -0.85 20.44 -1.61
C TYR A 58 -0.10 20.71 -2.93
N PRO A 59 -0.43 21.80 -3.64
CA PRO A 59 0.17 22.11 -4.93
C PRO A 59 1.68 22.35 -4.85
N ASP A 60 2.17 22.84 -3.70
CA ASP A 60 3.60 23.09 -3.45
C ASP A 60 4.34 21.89 -2.84
N TYR A 61 3.69 20.73 -2.72
CA TYR A 61 4.30 19.55 -2.13
C TYR A 61 5.37 18.96 -3.05
N ASN A 62 6.63 19.05 -2.62
CA ASN A 62 7.75 18.37 -3.25
C ASN A 62 8.37 17.36 -2.27
N TYR A 63 8.39 16.09 -2.66
CA TYR A 63 8.96 15.03 -1.85
C TYR A 63 10.49 15.20 -1.74
N GLN A 64 10.97 15.56 -0.55
CA GLN A 64 12.40 15.71 -0.24
C GLN A 64 12.86 14.55 0.66
N PRO A 65 13.39 13.45 0.09
CA PRO A 65 13.92 12.36 0.89
C PRO A 65 15.12 12.84 1.70
N ARG A 66 15.12 12.59 3.01
CA ARG A 66 16.28 12.86 3.86
C ARG A 66 17.39 11.86 3.52
N ARG A 67 18.62 12.34 3.33
CA ARG A 67 19.79 11.45 3.21
C ARG A 67 19.95 10.70 4.54
N PRO A 68 20.16 9.37 4.52
CA PRO A 68 20.55 8.66 5.72
C PRO A 68 21.94 9.16 6.14
N SER A 69 22.07 9.57 7.40
CA SER A 69 23.35 9.91 8.04
C SER A 69 24.20 8.67 8.28
#